data_AF-A0A1E5NZ36-F1
#
_entry.id   AF-A0A1E5NZ36-F1
#
_cell.length_a   1.000
_cell.length_b   1.000
_cell.length_c   1.000
_cell.angle_alpha   90.00
_cell.angle_beta   90.00
_cell.angle_gamma   90.00
#
_symmetry.space_group_name_H-M   'P 1'
#
loop_
_entity.id
_entity.type
_entity.pdbx_description
1 polymer ?
#
loop_
_entity_poly.entity_id
_entity_poly.type
_entity_poly.pdbx_seq_one_letter_code
_entity_poly.pdbx_strand_id
1 'polypeptide(L)'
;MTPTTLTRTAPAAPTDRSDLVHDIRLRTAASTGNPTQGVPQLLAHIEMLEQRLAAAEAVFPGITELAPGEPVELTIYRAEYEHGQLPLGLYTNRDAARAHGEDLRTREGLPTGAILTWIPDFGDDEAVEELAVFYPGEDDETQEDSSTGYLVTPLTLTAAHVPEVDA
;
A
#
# COMPACT_ATOMS: atom_id res chain seq x y z
N MET A 1 -20.97 14.86 43.80
CA MET A 1 -20.28 13.96 42.84
C MET A 1 -18.98 14.65 42.46
N THR A 2 -17.86 14.17 43.00
CA THR A 2 -16.52 14.69 42.71
C THR A 2 -15.96 13.98 41.47
N PRO A 3 -15.39 14.70 40.49
CA PRO A 3 -14.75 14.06 39.36
C PRO A 3 -13.40 13.48 39.81
N THR A 4 -13.22 12.17 39.60
CA THR A 4 -11.93 11.49 39.79
C THR A 4 -11.07 11.73 38.55
N THR A 5 -10.01 12.52 38.70
CA THR A 5 -8.97 12.68 37.68
C THR A 5 -8.02 11.49 37.72
N LEU A 6 -7.96 10.71 36.64
CA LEU A 6 -6.95 9.66 36.43
C LEU A 6 -5.72 10.29 35.77
N THR A 7 -4.68 10.57 36.55
CA THR A 7 -3.38 11.01 36.03
C THR A 7 -2.63 9.80 35.52
N ARG A 8 -2.49 9.65 34.19
CA ARG A 8 -1.58 8.69 33.58
C ARG A 8 -0.18 9.30 33.54
N THR A 9 0.71 8.89 34.45
CA THR A 9 2.14 9.16 34.32
C THR A 9 2.68 8.31 33.16
N ALA A 10 2.89 8.93 32.00
CA ALA A 10 3.62 8.29 30.91
C ALA A 10 5.11 8.22 31.31
N PRO A 11 5.77 7.05 31.24
CA PRO A 11 7.22 7.00 31.34
C PRO A 11 7.82 7.79 30.17
N ALA A 12 8.96 8.44 30.41
CA ALA A 12 9.69 9.21 29.42
C ALA A 12 9.90 8.39 28.14
N ALA A 13 9.70 9.02 26.98
CA ALA A 13 9.88 8.37 25.68
C ALA A 13 11.32 7.84 25.57
N PRO A 14 11.53 6.59 25.15
CA PRO A 14 12.88 6.06 24.95
C PRO A 14 13.57 6.83 23.84
N THR A 15 14.69 7.46 24.18
CA THR A 15 15.50 8.30 23.30
C THR A 15 16.48 7.49 22.42
N ASP A 16 16.53 6.17 22.58
CA ASP A 16 17.40 5.25 21.81
C ASP A 16 16.60 4.02 21.31
N ARG A 17 16.86 3.58 20.07
CA ARG A 17 16.29 2.37 19.44
C ARG A 17 16.60 1.11 20.24
N SER A 18 17.74 1.06 20.91
CA SER A 18 18.13 -0.04 21.80
C SER A 18 17.21 -0.15 23.02
N ASP A 19 16.77 0.98 23.55
CA ASP A 19 15.85 1.05 24.70
C ASP A 19 14.44 0.60 24.30
N LEU A 20 14.01 0.91 23.08
CA LEU A 20 12.72 0.47 22.54
C LEU A 20 12.65 -1.06 22.41
N VAL A 21 13.71 -1.68 21.87
CA VAL A 21 13.79 -3.15 21.74
C VAL A 21 13.84 -3.81 23.12
N HIS A 22 14.52 -3.20 24.09
CA HIS A 22 14.58 -3.70 25.45
C HIS A 22 13.23 -3.60 26.19
N ASP A 23 12.52 -2.48 26.05
CA ASP A 23 11.19 -2.27 26.65
C ASP A 23 10.13 -3.21 26.04
N ILE A 24 10.18 -3.46 24.72
CA ILE A 24 9.32 -4.44 24.06
C ILE A 24 9.56 -5.86 24.63
N ARG A 25 10.82 -6.24 24.84
CA ARG A 25 11.18 -7.55 25.44
C ARG A 25 10.64 -7.68 26.87
N LEU A 26 10.76 -6.62 27.69
CA LEU A 26 10.29 -6.61 29.07
C LEU A 26 8.75 -6.69 29.16
N ARG A 27 8.02 -5.96 28.31
CA ARG A 27 6.55 -5.99 28.28
C ARG A 27 6.00 -7.31 27.77
N THR A 28 6.71 -7.96 26.85
CA THR A 28 6.32 -9.26 26.30
C THR A 28 6.48 -10.38 27.34
N ALA A 29 7.50 -10.32 28.19
CA ALA A 29 7.69 -11.27 29.28
C ALA A 29 6.62 -11.17 30.39
N ALA A 30 5.91 -10.03 30.48
CA ALA A 30 4.89 -9.77 31.49
C ALA A 30 3.44 -10.08 31.06
N SER A 31 3.21 -10.49 29.80
CA SER A 31 1.86 -10.68 29.23
C SER A 31 1.43 -12.15 29.21
N THR A 32 0.38 -12.48 29.96
CA THR A 32 -0.22 -13.83 30.09
C THR A 32 -1.19 -14.15 28.94
N GLY A 33 -0.74 -14.03 27.70
CA GLY A 33 -1.38 -14.62 26.51
C GLY A 33 -0.37 -15.48 25.77
N ASN A 34 -0.69 -16.10 24.63
CA ASN A 34 0.31 -16.79 23.80
C ASN A 34 0.73 -15.94 22.58
N PRO A 35 1.41 -14.79 22.73
CA PRO A 35 2.12 -14.08 21.67
C PRO A 35 3.53 -14.65 21.42
N THR A 36 3.91 -15.70 22.14
CA THR A 36 5.29 -16.19 22.28
C THR A 36 5.90 -16.79 21.02
N GLN A 37 5.09 -17.17 20.01
CA GLN A 37 5.62 -17.74 18.75
C GLN A 37 5.94 -16.68 17.69
N GLY A 38 5.14 -15.62 17.55
CA GLY A 38 5.27 -14.67 16.43
C GLY A 38 6.40 -13.66 16.57
N VAL A 39 6.68 -13.19 17.80
CA VAL A 39 7.70 -12.16 18.02
C VAL A 39 9.12 -12.64 17.71
N PRO A 40 9.56 -13.84 18.14
CA PRO A 40 10.87 -14.36 17.75
C PRO A 40 11.03 -14.54 16.24
N GLN A 41 9.95 -14.93 15.55
CA GLN A 41 9.94 -15.13 14.09
C GLN A 41 10.06 -13.79 13.35
N LEU A 42 9.34 -12.78 13.81
CA LEU A 42 9.45 -11.42 13.27
C LEU A 42 10.86 -10.84 13.49
N LEU A 43 11.43 -11.03 14.68
CA LEU A 43 12.80 -10.57 14.96
C LEU A 43 13.83 -11.26 14.07
N ALA A 44 13.75 -12.58 13.91
CA ALA A 44 14.62 -13.31 13.00
C ALA A 44 14.45 -12.86 11.53
N HIS A 45 13.21 -12.55 11.12
CA HIS A 45 12.95 -12.03 9.79
C HIS A 45 13.53 -10.62 9.59
N ILE A 46 13.43 -9.76 10.59
CA ILE A 46 14.04 -8.42 10.57
C ILE A 46 15.57 -8.55 10.44
N GLU A 47 16.21 -9.38 11.26
CA GLU A 47 17.67 -9.59 11.18
C GLU A 47 18.10 -10.10 9.79
N MET A 48 17.34 -11.03 9.21
CA MET A 48 17.57 -11.53 7.86
C MET A 48 17.44 -10.41 6.81
N LEU A 49 16.41 -9.56 6.91
CA LEU A 49 16.21 -8.44 5.99
C LEU A 49 17.32 -7.41 6.12
N GLU A 50 17.76 -7.08 7.34
CA GLU A 50 18.87 -6.16 7.60
C GLU A 50 20.17 -6.68 7.00
N GLN A 51 20.45 -7.99 7.11
CA GLN A 51 21.61 -8.61 6.47
C GLN A 51 21.55 -8.54 4.94
N ARG A 52 20.38 -8.82 4.35
CA ARG A 52 20.18 -8.72 2.90
C ARG A 52 20.35 -7.28 2.42
N LEU A 53 19.86 -6.32 3.18
CA LEU A 53 20.02 -4.90 2.89
C LEU A 53 21.49 -4.49 2.92
N ALA A 54 22.22 -4.86 3.97
CA ALA A 54 23.65 -4.58 4.08
C ALA A 54 24.46 -5.24 2.95
N ALA A 55 24.11 -6.46 2.55
CA ALA A 55 24.74 -7.12 1.41
C ALA A 55 24.43 -6.41 0.08
N ALA A 56 23.20 -5.95 -0.12
CA ALA A 56 22.82 -5.16 -1.29
C ALA A 56 23.59 -3.84 -1.35
N GLU A 57 23.69 -3.12 -0.22
CA GLU A 57 24.42 -1.87 -0.09
C GLU A 57 25.93 -2.04 -0.35
N ALA A 58 26.53 -3.17 0.06
CA ALA A 58 27.93 -3.47 -0.22
C ALA A 58 28.20 -3.71 -1.71
N VAL A 59 27.23 -4.26 -2.45
CA VAL A 59 27.32 -4.47 -3.90
C VAL A 59 26.97 -3.20 -4.68
N PHE A 60 25.99 -2.43 -4.19
CA PHE A 60 25.46 -1.21 -4.79
C PHE A 60 25.43 -0.09 -3.74
N PRO A 61 26.57 0.59 -3.50
CA PRO A 61 26.62 1.69 -2.54
C PRO A 61 25.63 2.80 -2.93
N GLY A 62 24.82 3.25 -1.96
CA GLY A 62 23.78 4.26 -2.10
C GLY A 62 22.42 3.73 -2.57
N ILE A 63 22.21 2.41 -2.71
CA ILE A 63 20.93 1.87 -3.23
C ILE A 63 19.74 2.15 -2.29
N THR A 64 20.01 2.41 -1.02
CA THR A 64 19.00 2.79 -0.02
C THR A 64 18.84 4.29 0.18
N GLU A 65 19.71 5.09 -0.43
CA GLU A 65 19.70 6.55 -0.32
C GLU A 65 19.08 7.17 -1.57
N LEU A 66 18.18 8.13 -1.39
CA LEU A 66 17.78 9.01 -2.48
C LEU A 66 18.89 10.04 -2.66
N ALA A 67 19.73 9.85 -3.66
CA ALA A 67 20.75 10.84 -3.99
C ALA A 67 20.09 12.22 -4.20
N PRO A 68 20.54 13.30 -3.53
CA PRO A 68 20.11 14.65 -3.88
C PRO A 68 20.48 14.89 -5.35
N GLY A 69 19.51 15.24 -6.18
CA GLY A 69 19.75 15.17 -7.61
C GLY A 69 18.55 15.48 -8.49
N GLU A 70 18.76 15.20 -9.77
CA GLU A 70 17.84 15.50 -10.86
C GLU A 70 16.46 14.89 -10.60
N PRO A 71 15.36 15.63 -10.84
CA PRO A 71 14.03 15.11 -10.62
C PRO A 71 13.79 13.84 -11.43
N VAL A 72 13.32 12.79 -10.76
CA VAL A 72 12.98 11.53 -11.40
C VAL A 72 11.50 11.54 -11.74
N GLU A 73 11.17 11.20 -12.98
CA GLU A 73 9.79 10.92 -13.37
C GLU A 73 9.41 9.51 -12.94
N LEU A 74 8.34 9.41 -12.17
CA LEU A 74 7.78 8.16 -11.67
C LEU A 74 6.33 8.08 -12.12
N THR A 75 5.98 6.96 -12.76
CA THR A 75 4.57 6.65 -13.01
C THR A 75 3.97 6.03 -11.75
N ILE A 76 2.92 6.66 -11.23
CA ILE A 76 2.04 6.05 -10.23
C ILE A 76 0.67 5.81 -10.86
N TYR A 77 -0.12 4.96 -10.24
CA TYR A 77 -1.44 4.57 -10.73
C TYR A 77 -2.48 4.96 -9.69
N ARG A 78 -3.45 5.77 -10.10
CA ARG A 78 -4.58 6.15 -9.27
C ARG A 78 -5.75 5.23 -9.58
N ALA A 79 -6.20 4.48 -8.58
CA ALA A 79 -7.48 3.79 -8.65
C ALA A 79 -8.58 4.77 -8.23
N GLU A 80 -9.66 4.85 -8.99
CA GLU A 80 -10.77 5.76 -8.71
C GLU A 80 -12.12 5.17 -9.15
N TYR A 81 -13.19 5.75 -8.62
CA TYR A 81 -14.56 5.44 -9.03
C TYR A 81 -15.18 6.67 -9.70
N GLU A 82 -15.44 6.58 -11.01
CA GLU A 82 -15.82 7.69 -11.89
C GLU A 82 -17.07 8.42 -11.38
N HIS A 83 -18.10 7.67 -10.98
CA HIS A 83 -19.39 8.22 -10.56
C HIS A 83 -19.32 9.04 -9.25
N GLY A 84 -18.18 9.04 -8.55
CA GLY A 84 -17.97 9.85 -7.34
C GLY A 84 -16.73 10.75 -7.39
N GLN A 85 -15.92 10.69 -8.45
CA GLN A 85 -14.58 11.31 -8.52
C GLN A 85 -13.76 11.03 -7.25
N LEU A 86 -13.97 9.87 -6.63
CA LEU A 86 -13.37 9.53 -5.35
C LEU A 86 -12.10 8.71 -5.61
N PRO A 87 -10.91 9.24 -5.30
CA PRO A 87 -9.70 8.45 -5.36
C PRO A 87 -9.77 7.34 -4.30
N LEU A 88 -9.68 6.10 -4.75
CA LEU A 88 -9.66 4.91 -3.90
C LEU A 88 -8.26 4.65 -3.33
N GLY A 89 -7.22 5.04 -4.08
CA GLY A 89 -5.83 4.96 -3.65
C GLY A 89 -4.82 5.35 -4.73
N LEU A 90 -3.57 5.52 -4.31
CA LEU A 90 -2.41 5.72 -5.19
C LEU A 90 -1.46 4.54 -5.02
N TYR A 91 -0.95 4.02 -6.14
CA TYR A 91 -0.14 2.82 -6.19
C TYR A 91 1.10 3.06 -7.03
N THR A 92 2.23 2.50 -6.63
CA THR A 92 3.45 2.50 -7.44
C THR A 92 3.47 1.39 -8.50
N ASN A 93 2.41 0.58 -8.56
CA ASN A 93 2.27 -0.55 -9.48
C ASN A 93 0.83 -0.60 -10.03
N ARG A 94 0.71 -0.74 -11.36
CA ARG A 94 -0.56 -0.89 -12.08
C ARG A 94 -1.38 -2.07 -11.56
N ASP A 95 -0.74 -3.22 -11.38
CA ASP A 95 -1.42 -4.44 -10.95
C ASP A 95 -2.02 -4.31 -9.55
N ALA A 96 -1.37 -3.54 -8.67
CA ALA A 96 -1.89 -3.27 -7.33
C ALA A 96 -3.13 -2.36 -7.37
N ALA A 97 -3.15 -1.37 -8.27
CA ALA A 97 -4.31 -0.52 -8.50
C ALA A 97 -5.50 -1.34 -9.05
N ARG A 98 -5.23 -2.17 -10.07
CA ARG A 98 -6.21 -3.08 -10.67
C ARG A 98 -6.79 -4.07 -9.66
N ALA A 99 -5.94 -4.73 -8.88
CA ALA A 99 -6.37 -5.67 -7.86
C ALA A 99 -7.30 -5.02 -6.81
N HIS A 100 -7.08 -3.74 -6.47
CA HIS A 100 -7.98 -3.05 -5.55
C HIS A 100 -9.37 -2.83 -6.16
N GLY A 101 -9.44 -2.42 -7.43
CA GLY A 101 -10.72 -2.28 -8.15
C GLY A 101 -11.47 -3.60 -8.26
N GLU A 102 -10.78 -4.68 -8.62
CA GLU A 102 -11.36 -6.03 -8.71
C GLU A 102 -11.89 -6.54 -7.37
N ASP A 103 -11.15 -6.31 -6.28
CA ASP A 103 -11.56 -6.71 -4.93
C ASP A 103 -12.82 -5.95 -4.49
N LEU A 104 -12.87 -4.63 -4.71
CA LEU A 104 -14.08 -3.84 -4.44
C LEU A 104 -15.28 -4.34 -5.24
N ARG A 105 -15.10 -4.54 -6.56
CA ARG A 105 -16.17 -5.03 -7.43
C ARG A 105 -16.65 -6.43 -7.04
N THR A 106 -15.73 -7.30 -6.64
CA THR A 106 -16.05 -8.64 -6.15
C THR A 106 -16.89 -8.59 -4.87
N ARG A 107 -16.57 -7.67 -3.94
CA ARG A 107 -17.30 -7.49 -2.68
C ARG A 107 -18.72 -6.94 -2.87
N GLU A 108 -18.97 -6.18 -3.93
CA GLU A 108 -20.31 -5.69 -4.29
C GLU A 108 -21.24 -6.81 -4.79
N GLY A 109 -20.66 -7.97 -5.14
CA GLY A 109 -21.38 -9.13 -5.63
C GLY A 109 -21.27 -9.26 -7.15
N LEU A 110 -20.65 -10.35 -7.57
CA LEU A 110 -20.58 -10.74 -8.98
C LEU A 110 -21.60 -11.84 -9.28
N PRO A 111 -22.34 -11.72 -10.40
CA PRO A 111 -23.13 -12.82 -10.93
C PRO A 111 -22.28 -14.07 -11.15
N THR A 112 -22.91 -15.24 -11.01
CA THR A 112 -22.22 -16.51 -11.24
C THR A 112 -21.74 -16.61 -12.69
N GLY A 113 -20.45 -16.89 -12.87
CA GLY A 113 -19.82 -17.01 -14.18
C GLY A 113 -19.45 -15.69 -14.84
N ALA A 114 -19.62 -14.56 -14.14
CA ALA A 114 -19.12 -13.27 -14.62
C ALA A 114 -17.58 -13.23 -14.65
N ILE A 115 -17.03 -12.53 -15.63
CA ILE A 115 -15.59 -12.32 -15.82
C ILE A 115 -15.29 -10.84 -15.70
N LEU A 116 -14.23 -10.52 -14.97
CA LEU A 116 -13.67 -9.17 -14.88
C LEU A 116 -12.51 -9.01 -15.85
N THR A 117 -12.43 -7.87 -16.52
CA THR A 117 -11.28 -7.51 -17.35
C THR A 117 -11.08 -6.00 -17.36
N TRP A 118 -9.82 -5.58 -17.43
CA TRP A 118 -9.46 -4.18 -17.64
C TRP A 118 -9.40 -3.88 -19.13
N ILE A 119 -10.05 -2.79 -19.54
CA ILE A 119 -10.10 -2.34 -20.92
C ILE A 119 -9.49 -0.94 -20.98
N PRO A 120 -8.41 -0.72 -21.77
CA PRO A 120 -7.85 0.61 -21.97
C PRO A 120 -8.73 1.45 -22.90
N ASP A 121 -8.96 2.72 -22.55
CA ASP A 121 -9.83 3.64 -23.30
C ASP A 121 -9.37 3.88 -24.76
N PHE A 122 -8.05 3.87 -25.00
CA PHE A 122 -7.47 4.19 -26.32
C PHE A 122 -6.40 3.20 -26.81
N GLY A 123 -6.31 2.00 -26.22
CA GLY A 123 -5.44 0.92 -26.71
C GLY A 123 -3.94 1.17 -26.58
N ASP A 124 -3.53 2.18 -25.80
CA ASP A 124 -2.14 2.44 -25.42
C ASP A 124 -1.85 1.94 -24.01
N ASP A 125 -0.59 1.61 -23.72
CA ASP A 125 -0.15 1.11 -22.42
C ASP A 125 -0.28 2.17 -21.32
N GLU A 126 -0.27 3.45 -21.68
CA GLU A 126 -0.48 4.60 -20.77
C GLU A 126 -1.93 5.12 -20.75
N ALA A 127 -2.85 4.44 -21.43
CA ALA A 127 -4.26 4.82 -21.38
C ALA A 127 -4.85 4.59 -19.98
N VAL A 128 -5.85 5.41 -19.65
CA VAL A 128 -6.79 5.12 -18.56
C VAL A 128 -7.45 3.77 -18.88
N GLU A 129 -7.62 2.96 -17.85
CA GLU A 129 -8.28 1.68 -17.98
C GLU A 129 -9.53 1.63 -17.14
N GLU A 130 -10.58 1.07 -17.71
CA GLU A 130 -11.81 0.78 -17.01
C GLU A 130 -11.94 -0.72 -16.72
N LEU A 131 -12.39 -1.06 -15.52
CA LEU A 131 -12.81 -2.42 -15.20
C LEU A 131 -14.18 -2.68 -15.82
N ALA A 132 -14.27 -3.74 -16.62
CA ALA A 132 -15.51 -4.20 -17.21
C ALA A 132 -15.93 -5.57 -16.65
N VAL A 133 -17.25 -5.80 -16.58
CA VAL A 133 -17.86 -7.08 -16.21
C VAL A 133 -18.54 -7.69 -17.43
N PHE A 134 -18.21 -8.94 -17.74
CA PHE A 134 -18.85 -9.73 -18.80
C PHE A 134 -19.64 -10.89 -18.21
N TYR A 135 -20.86 -11.10 -18.69
CA TYR A 135 -21.79 -12.11 -18.20
C TYR A 135 -21.83 -13.33 -19.13
N PRO A 136 -22.10 -14.54 -18.63
CA PRO A 136 -22.29 -15.71 -19.50
C PRO A 136 -23.66 -15.69 -20.18
N GLY A 137 -23.73 -15.48 -21.51
CA GLY A 137 -24.97 -15.49 -22.32
C GLY A 137 -24.80 -14.92 -23.74
N GLU A 138 -25.77 -15.16 -24.64
CA GLU A 138 -25.76 -14.69 -26.05
C GLU A 138 -26.33 -13.27 -26.27
N ASP A 139 -26.83 -12.58 -25.23
CA ASP A 139 -27.39 -11.23 -25.40
C ASP A 139 -26.29 -10.15 -25.34
N ASP A 140 -25.68 -9.93 -26.50
CA ASP A 140 -24.86 -8.76 -26.83
C ASP A 140 -25.64 -7.42 -26.71
N GLU A 141 -26.96 -7.45 -26.53
CA GLU A 141 -27.80 -6.25 -26.44
C GLU A 141 -27.85 -5.59 -25.05
N THR A 142 -27.20 -6.17 -24.03
CA THR A 142 -26.99 -5.53 -22.71
C THR A 142 -25.54 -5.09 -22.47
N GLN A 143 -24.71 -4.99 -23.52
CA GLN A 143 -23.32 -4.51 -23.42
C GLN A 143 -23.18 -3.09 -22.84
N GLU A 144 -24.24 -2.27 -22.82
CA GLU A 144 -24.22 -0.95 -22.18
C GLU A 144 -23.93 -1.01 -20.67
N ASP A 145 -24.12 -2.16 -20.00
CA ASP A 145 -23.91 -2.35 -18.56
C ASP A 145 -22.59 -3.10 -18.21
N SER A 146 -21.65 -3.26 -19.16
CA SER A 146 -20.36 -3.87 -18.82
C SER A 146 -19.42 -2.92 -18.10
N SER A 147 -19.63 -1.60 -18.23
CA SER A 147 -18.87 -0.57 -17.52
C SER A 147 -19.15 -0.64 -16.02
N THR A 148 -18.09 -0.57 -15.21
CA THR A 148 -18.23 -0.55 -13.76
C THR A 148 -17.94 0.81 -13.15
N GLY A 149 -17.39 1.75 -13.93
CA GLY A 149 -16.93 3.05 -13.44
C GLY A 149 -15.66 2.97 -12.57
N TYR A 150 -15.06 1.79 -12.35
CA TYR A 150 -13.76 1.68 -11.71
C TYR A 150 -12.66 1.94 -12.73
N LEU A 151 -11.85 2.97 -12.46
CA LEU A 151 -10.79 3.42 -13.35
C LEU A 151 -9.40 3.25 -12.71
N VAL A 152 -8.42 2.96 -13.56
CA VAL A 152 -6.98 3.06 -13.24
C VAL A 152 -6.35 4.07 -14.16
N THR A 153 -5.94 5.20 -13.58
CA THR A 153 -5.33 6.32 -14.30
C THR A 153 -3.83 6.38 -14.00
N PRO A 154 -2.94 6.21 -15.00
CA PRO A 154 -1.51 6.48 -14.81
C PRO A 154 -1.27 7.98 -14.65
N LEU A 155 -0.43 8.35 -13.69
CA LEU A 155 -0.04 9.72 -13.38
C LEU A 155 1.49 9.80 -13.35
N THR A 156 2.05 10.72 -14.12
CA THR A 156 3.47 11.04 -14.05
C THR A 156 3.71 12.01 -12.90
N LEU A 157 4.53 11.60 -11.94
CA LEU A 157 5.02 12.44 -10.85
C LEU A 157 6.49 12.74 -11.02
N THR A 158 6.86 13.98 -10.76
CA THR A 158 8.24 14.41 -10.66
C THR A 158 8.65 14.39 -9.19
N ALA A 159 9.54 13.47 -8.82
CA ALA A 159 10.07 13.35 -7.48
C ALA A 159 11.48 13.96 -7.41
N ALA A 160 11.71 14.90 -6.49
CA ALA A 160 13.02 15.45 -6.21
C ALA A 160 13.30 15.36 -4.71
N HIS A 161 14.44 14.79 -4.34
CA HIS A 161 14.90 14.82 -2.96
C HIS A 161 15.52 16.18 -2.65
N VAL A 162 14.87 16.95 -1.77
CA VAL A 162 15.42 18.18 -1.19
C VAL A 162 15.99 17.80 0.18
N PRO A 163 17.31 17.89 0.39
CA PRO A 163 17.89 17.59 1.70
C PRO A 163 17.30 18.55 2.74
N GLU A 164 16.95 18.02 3.91
CA GLU A 164 16.50 18.82 5.03
C GLU A 164 17.63 19.79 5.42
N VAL A 165 17.35 21.09 5.36
CA VAL A 165 18.33 22.11 5.75
C VAL A 165 18.13 22.36 7.25
N ASP A 166 19.03 21.84 8.07
CA ASP A 166 19.09 22.19 9.49
C ASP A 166 19.32 23.72 9.62
N ALA A 167 18.33 24.43 10.16
CA ALA A 167 18.38 25.87 10.44
C ALA A 167 18.64 26.15 11.93
#